data_AF-A0A4S2UUI6-F1
#
_entry.id   AF-A0A4S2UUI6-F1
#
_cell.length_a   1.000
_cell.length_b   1.000
_cell.length_c   1.000
_cell.angle_alpha   90.00
_cell.angle_beta   90.00
_cell.angle_gamma   90.00
#
_symmetry.space_group_name_H-M   'P 1'
#
loop_
_entity.id
_entity.type
_entity.pdbx_description
1 polymer ?
#
loop_
_entity_poly.entity_id
_entity_poly.type
_entity_poly.pdbx_seq_one_letter_code
_entity_poly.pdbx_strand_id
1 'polypeptide(L)'
;MRGSTVTRLPDPERSRVILVGASDYKNFENLPAVANNLTGMARVLTSPSICGIQPAAVTVISEPLNPAEILDATYEAAESCTDTLIFYFAGHGLTSPHGDELLLAMPDTDPRRPHSAVRFDDVRMAILSGRKAPRKLVVLDCCFSGRAMMGTMSNSQDLAARSEVEGSYILTAASETKTALAPPGEDFTAFTGEFLTLLEHGSADGPPDLDMGTIYSHLHGRLSAQSRPLPQQRNRNAGASIILARNMHPRSDFSATKGDISSIVDYMHESTKASMNPKELRAELLGEHLPYAQRIRTGITLAKFFPEFRSEVCQVLVELGSESDLEPSDRVHLLGAMADLGWSPQTAKEELLRIAKTPHHGMVSLRSDACGELRRLKEKEMAIEGYMSIIMDSEVGISGRAIQAQIMAKYFPEQKNAALRLLWSAGKDKSLSASSRIEILRKIYEVDSDALDQVAALIRGIKSGRPSSAP
;
A
#
# COMPACT_ATOMS: atom_id res chain seq x y z
N MET A 1 6.71 -22.25 21.24
CA MET A 1 6.51 -22.75 19.86
C MET A 1 6.40 -21.53 18.96
N ARG A 2 7.27 -21.40 17.95
CA ARG A 2 7.27 -20.25 17.04
C ARG A 2 6.08 -20.40 16.08
N GLY A 3 5.11 -19.48 16.15
CA GLY A 3 3.95 -19.45 15.26
C GLY A 3 4.40 -19.26 13.82
N SER A 4 4.22 -20.29 13.00
CA SER A 4 4.48 -20.21 11.55
C SER A 4 3.34 -19.42 10.92
N THR A 5 3.64 -18.27 10.32
CA THR A 5 2.70 -17.51 9.48
C THR A 5 2.23 -18.38 8.33
N VAL A 6 0.96 -18.79 8.37
CA VAL A 6 0.37 -19.72 7.41
C VAL A 6 0.08 -18.97 6.09
N THR A 7 0.85 -19.26 5.05
CA THR A 7 0.72 -18.72 3.69
C THR A 7 -0.28 -19.53 2.84
N ARG A 8 -1.54 -19.59 3.27
CA ARG A 8 -2.64 -20.31 2.57
C ARG A 8 -3.88 -19.44 2.40
N LEU A 9 -4.76 -19.79 1.45
CA LEU A 9 -6.08 -19.16 1.29
C LEU A 9 -6.93 -19.24 2.58
N PRO A 10 -7.94 -18.38 2.76
CA PRO A 10 -8.92 -18.53 3.82
C PRO A 10 -9.54 -19.94 3.77
N ASP A 11 -9.68 -20.55 4.94
CA ASP A 11 -10.32 -21.85 5.06
C ASP A 11 -11.84 -21.69 4.90
N PRO A 12 -12.49 -22.34 3.90
CA PRO A 12 -13.89 -22.10 3.57
C PRO A 12 -14.89 -22.22 4.72
N GLU A 13 -14.67 -23.19 5.62
CA GLU A 13 -15.61 -23.53 6.69
C GLU A 13 -15.25 -22.85 8.01
N ARG A 14 -13.98 -22.49 8.19
CA ARG A 14 -13.43 -21.94 9.43
C ARG A 14 -13.26 -20.43 9.43
N SER A 15 -13.40 -19.80 8.26
CA SER A 15 -13.38 -18.36 8.09
C SER A 15 -14.78 -17.77 8.30
N ARG A 16 -14.85 -16.49 8.67
CA ARG A 16 -16.10 -15.73 8.82
C ARG A 16 -15.94 -14.36 8.19
N VAL A 17 -17.00 -13.89 7.55
CA VAL A 17 -17.03 -12.59 6.86
C VAL A 17 -18.22 -11.80 7.36
N ILE A 18 -17.99 -10.54 7.71
CA ILE A 18 -19.04 -9.55 7.95
C ILE A 18 -18.89 -8.47 6.89
N LEU A 19 -19.93 -8.28 6.08
CA LEU A 19 -20.02 -7.22 5.07
C LEU A 19 -21.09 -6.23 5.51
N VAL A 20 -20.68 -5.03 5.90
CA VAL A 20 -21.58 -3.97 6.38
C VAL A 20 -21.62 -2.84 5.37
N GLY A 21 -22.81 -2.35 5.02
CA GLY A 21 -22.96 -1.23 4.10
C GLY A 21 -24.20 -0.41 4.40
N ALA A 22 -24.07 0.90 4.24
CA ALA A 22 -25.20 1.83 4.25
C ALA A 22 -25.14 2.69 2.98
N SER A 23 -26.24 2.69 2.23
CA SER A 23 -26.37 3.31 0.91
C SER A 23 -27.49 4.35 0.87
N ASP A 24 -28.50 4.22 1.72
CA ASP A 24 -29.63 5.16 1.83
C ASP A 24 -29.59 5.87 3.19
N TYR A 25 -29.37 7.18 3.17
CA TYR A 25 -29.14 7.98 4.36
C TYR A 25 -30.20 9.05 4.51
N LYS A 26 -30.67 9.24 5.74
CA LYS A 26 -31.62 10.31 6.07
C LYS A 26 -30.95 11.69 6.19
N ASN A 27 -29.76 11.72 6.77
CA ASN A 27 -29.06 12.96 7.13
C ASN A 27 -27.77 13.19 6.33
N PHE A 28 -27.44 12.28 5.41
CA PHE A 28 -26.28 12.37 4.52
C PHE A 28 -26.72 12.13 3.09
N GLU A 29 -25.84 12.39 2.14
CA GLU A 29 -26.11 12.05 0.75
C GLU A 29 -26.01 10.54 0.53
N ASN A 30 -26.95 10.00 -0.26
CA ASN A 30 -27.00 8.58 -0.60
C ASN A 30 -25.78 8.13 -1.42
N LEU A 31 -25.38 6.88 -1.19
CA LEU A 31 -24.25 6.19 -1.82
C LEU A 31 -24.75 4.86 -2.44
N PRO A 32 -25.59 4.89 -3.49
CA PRO A 32 -26.22 3.68 -4.03
C PRO A 32 -25.23 2.59 -4.47
N ALA A 33 -24.01 2.98 -4.89
CA ALA A 33 -22.92 2.06 -5.23
C ALA A 33 -22.53 1.12 -4.07
N VAL A 34 -22.79 1.49 -2.81
CA VAL A 34 -22.51 0.64 -1.64
C VAL A 34 -23.34 -0.64 -1.64
N ALA A 35 -24.58 -0.61 -2.11
CA ALA A 35 -25.40 -1.82 -2.22
C ALA A 35 -24.78 -2.82 -3.22
N ASN A 36 -24.25 -2.31 -4.33
CA ASN A 36 -23.53 -3.09 -5.33
C ASN A 36 -22.20 -3.62 -4.78
N ASN A 37 -21.48 -2.82 -4.00
CA ASN A 37 -20.25 -3.25 -3.33
C ASN A 37 -20.49 -4.49 -2.47
N LEU A 38 -21.53 -4.49 -1.62
CA LEU A 38 -21.84 -5.63 -0.76
C LEU A 38 -22.13 -6.90 -1.58
N THR A 39 -22.90 -6.75 -2.66
CA THR A 39 -23.23 -7.83 -3.57
C THR A 39 -21.97 -8.38 -4.27
N GLY A 40 -21.12 -7.49 -4.79
CA GLY A 40 -19.86 -7.86 -5.44
C GLY A 40 -18.90 -8.54 -4.48
N MET A 41 -18.72 -7.99 -3.28
CA MET A 41 -17.84 -8.56 -2.24
C MET A 41 -18.32 -9.94 -1.80
N ALA A 42 -19.62 -10.12 -1.56
CA ALA A 42 -20.18 -11.43 -1.23
C ALA A 42 -19.94 -12.44 -2.37
N ARG A 43 -20.14 -12.03 -3.62
CA ARG A 43 -19.89 -12.86 -4.80
C ARG A 43 -18.43 -13.32 -4.89
N VAL A 44 -17.47 -12.40 -4.82
CA VAL A 44 -16.05 -12.76 -4.99
C VAL A 44 -15.51 -13.58 -3.82
N LEU A 45 -15.94 -13.28 -2.58
CA LEU A 45 -15.49 -14.01 -1.40
C LEU A 45 -16.06 -15.43 -1.35
N THR A 46 -17.27 -15.65 -1.85
CA THR A 46 -17.89 -16.98 -1.90
C THR A 46 -17.55 -17.78 -3.16
N SER A 47 -16.99 -17.14 -4.18
CA SER A 47 -16.59 -17.80 -5.41
C SER A 47 -15.53 -18.87 -5.14
N PRO A 48 -15.80 -20.17 -5.46
CA PRO A 48 -14.87 -21.27 -5.22
C PRO A 48 -13.53 -21.13 -5.96
N SER A 49 -13.51 -20.42 -7.09
CA SER A 49 -12.30 -20.17 -7.87
C SER A 49 -11.44 -19.05 -7.28
N ILE A 50 -12.05 -18.06 -6.62
CA ILE A 50 -11.37 -16.87 -6.09
C ILE A 50 -10.94 -17.09 -4.62
N CYS A 51 -11.89 -17.14 -3.69
CA CYS A 51 -11.63 -17.21 -2.25
C CYS A 51 -12.26 -18.47 -1.64
N GLY A 52 -13.49 -18.80 -2.05
CA GLY A 52 -14.17 -20.05 -1.71
C GLY A 52 -14.75 -20.11 -0.31
N ILE A 53 -14.98 -18.98 0.35
CA ILE A 53 -15.65 -18.95 1.66
C ILE A 53 -17.07 -19.49 1.51
N GLN A 54 -17.51 -20.33 2.44
CA GLN A 54 -18.87 -20.86 2.41
C GLN A 54 -19.89 -19.71 2.47
N PRO A 55 -20.94 -19.69 1.62
CA PRO A 55 -21.97 -18.65 1.67
C PRO A 55 -22.60 -18.47 3.05
N ALA A 56 -22.78 -19.56 3.79
CA ALA A 56 -23.30 -19.53 5.16
C ALA A 56 -22.35 -18.88 6.19
N ALA A 57 -21.09 -18.66 5.84
CA ALA A 57 -20.08 -17.98 6.66
C ALA A 57 -19.96 -16.48 6.35
N VAL A 58 -20.78 -15.96 5.43
CA VAL A 58 -20.83 -14.54 5.06
C VAL A 58 -22.12 -13.92 5.59
N THR A 59 -21.98 -13.02 6.55
CA THR A 59 -23.08 -12.20 7.07
C THR A 59 -23.07 -10.86 6.36
N VAL A 60 -24.14 -10.54 5.63
CA VAL A 60 -24.33 -9.24 4.98
C VAL A 60 -25.32 -8.42 5.78
N ILE A 61 -24.90 -7.24 6.22
CA ILE A 61 -25.71 -6.26 6.95
C ILE A 61 -25.85 -5.03 6.05
N SER A 62 -26.93 -5.00 5.28
CA SER A 62 -27.31 -3.85 4.44
C SER A 62 -28.26 -2.94 5.21
N GLU A 63 -27.96 -1.65 5.24
CA GLU A 63 -28.75 -0.63 5.94
C GLU A 63 -28.97 -0.95 7.45
N PRO A 64 -27.88 -1.07 8.23
CA PRO A 64 -27.93 -1.42 9.66
C PRO A 64 -28.84 -0.47 10.45
N LEU A 65 -29.74 -1.01 11.25
CA LEU A 65 -30.73 -0.22 11.98
C LEU A 65 -30.16 0.45 13.23
N ASN A 66 -29.16 -0.18 13.86
CA ASN A 66 -28.56 0.27 15.09
C ASN A 66 -27.15 -0.31 15.29
N PRO A 67 -26.35 0.23 16.23
CA PRO A 67 -24.98 -0.24 16.43
C PRO A 67 -24.87 -1.69 16.90
N ALA A 68 -25.86 -2.17 17.67
CA ALA A 68 -25.83 -3.52 18.23
C ALA A 68 -25.89 -4.58 17.13
N GLU A 69 -26.64 -4.34 16.05
CA GLU A 69 -26.69 -5.26 14.89
C GLU A 69 -25.30 -5.55 14.31
N ILE A 70 -24.46 -4.52 14.15
CA ILE A 70 -23.09 -4.68 13.64
C ILE A 70 -22.20 -5.33 14.70
N LEU A 71 -22.28 -4.86 15.94
CA LEU A 71 -21.40 -5.32 17.03
C LEU A 71 -21.67 -6.78 17.38
N ASP A 72 -22.93 -7.16 17.58
CA ASP A 72 -23.35 -8.52 17.95
C ASP A 72 -22.97 -9.51 16.85
N ALA A 73 -23.27 -9.20 15.58
CA ALA A 73 -22.85 -10.03 14.44
C ALA A 73 -21.32 -10.17 14.35
N THR A 74 -20.57 -9.10 14.69
CA THR A 74 -19.11 -9.14 14.71
C THR A 74 -18.59 -10.00 15.88
N TYR A 75 -19.19 -9.94 17.06
CA TYR A 75 -18.86 -10.82 18.19
C TYR A 75 -19.15 -12.29 17.85
N GLU A 76 -20.33 -12.61 17.32
CA GLU A 76 -20.72 -13.97 16.94
C GLU A 76 -19.77 -14.56 15.86
N ALA A 77 -19.42 -13.75 14.86
CA ALA A 77 -18.45 -14.14 13.85
C ALA A 77 -17.04 -14.33 14.45
N ALA A 78 -16.62 -13.46 15.36
CA ALA A 78 -15.31 -13.57 16.01
C ALA A 78 -15.21 -14.80 16.93
N GLU A 79 -16.29 -15.17 17.62
CA GLU A 79 -16.34 -16.35 18.49
C GLU A 79 -16.30 -17.66 17.71
N SER A 80 -17.00 -17.72 16.57
CA SER A 80 -17.10 -18.92 15.73
C SER A 80 -15.94 -19.07 14.73
N CYS A 81 -15.20 -17.99 14.44
CA CYS A 81 -14.07 -18.01 13.50
C CYS A 81 -12.83 -18.68 14.11
N THR A 82 -12.25 -19.61 13.36
CA THR A 82 -11.03 -20.32 13.78
C THR A 82 -9.91 -20.25 12.75
N ASP A 83 -10.07 -19.43 11.71
CA ASP A 83 -9.08 -19.27 10.64
C ASP A 83 -8.92 -17.80 10.21
N THR A 84 -9.85 -17.26 9.42
CA THR A 84 -9.79 -15.88 8.91
C THR A 84 -11.08 -15.14 9.21
N LEU A 85 -10.98 -14.04 9.96
CA LEU A 85 -12.08 -13.12 10.18
C LEU A 85 -11.92 -11.91 9.24
N ILE A 86 -12.89 -11.68 8.37
CA ILE A 86 -12.91 -10.55 7.43
C ILE A 86 -14.05 -9.62 7.83
N PHE A 87 -13.71 -8.36 8.11
CA PHE A 87 -14.69 -7.30 8.32
C PHE A 87 -14.56 -6.27 7.20
N TYR A 88 -15.65 -6.03 6.48
CA TYR A 88 -15.75 -5.02 5.44
C TYR A 88 -16.82 -4.00 5.82
N PHE A 89 -16.51 -2.72 5.70
CA PHE A 89 -17.49 -1.64 5.81
C PHE A 89 -17.39 -0.69 4.62
N ALA A 90 -18.54 -0.32 4.04
CA ALA A 90 -18.63 0.74 3.05
C ALA A 90 -19.76 1.74 3.37
N GLY A 91 -19.49 3.03 3.18
CA GLY A 91 -20.44 4.09 3.47
C GLY A 91 -19.76 5.38 3.95
N HIS A 92 -20.51 6.24 4.66
CA HIS A 92 -19.94 7.43 5.27
C HIS A 92 -19.14 7.10 6.53
N GLY A 93 -17.94 7.67 6.62
CA GLY A 93 -17.17 7.73 7.85
C GLY A 93 -17.20 9.15 8.39
N LEU A 94 -17.32 9.30 9.71
CA LEU A 94 -17.39 10.58 10.40
C LEU A 94 -16.29 10.66 11.45
N THR A 95 -15.93 11.89 11.81
CA THR A 95 -15.03 12.17 12.95
C THR A 95 -15.85 12.60 14.15
N SER A 96 -15.49 12.11 15.34
CA SER A 96 -16.09 12.62 16.57
C SER A 96 -15.74 14.11 16.77
N PRO A 97 -16.69 14.97 17.19
CA PRO A 97 -16.40 16.36 17.52
C PRO A 97 -15.45 16.54 18.71
N HIS A 98 -15.20 15.49 19.49
CA HIS A 98 -14.44 15.54 20.76
C HIS A 98 -13.20 14.63 20.75
N GLY A 99 -12.83 14.05 19.61
CA GLY A 99 -11.65 13.19 19.51
C GLY A 99 -11.35 12.73 18.08
N ASP A 100 -10.19 12.10 17.91
CA ASP A 100 -9.70 11.62 16.60
C ASP A 100 -10.31 10.27 16.15
N GLU A 101 -11.42 9.85 16.76
CA GLU A 101 -12.07 8.56 16.53
C GLU A 101 -12.84 8.51 15.21
N LEU A 102 -12.78 7.36 14.54
CA LEU A 102 -13.59 7.03 13.37
C LEU A 102 -14.96 6.50 13.80
N LEU A 103 -16.01 7.12 13.30
CA LEU A 103 -17.39 6.67 13.42
C LEU A 103 -17.88 6.16 12.06
N LEU A 104 -18.55 5.02 12.03
CA LEU A 104 -19.15 4.41 10.85
C LEU A 104 -20.64 4.81 10.83
N ALA A 105 -21.04 5.58 9.81
CA ALA A 105 -22.40 6.08 9.70
C ALA A 105 -23.35 4.99 9.18
N MET A 106 -24.53 4.95 9.79
CA MET A 106 -25.68 4.12 9.45
C MET A 106 -26.79 5.01 8.83
N PRO A 107 -27.85 4.44 8.25
CA PRO A 107 -28.91 5.18 7.56
C PRO A 107 -29.48 6.37 8.36
N ASP A 108 -29.72 6.14 9.65
CA ASP A 108 -30.34 7.11 10.57
C ASP A 108 -29.33 7.89 11.42
N THR A 109 -28.03 7.76 11.15
CA THR A 109 -27.01 8.52 11.89
C THR A 109 -27.29 10.02 11.78
N ASP A 110 -27.35 10.72 12.91
CA ASP A 110 -27.43 12.18 13.00
C ASP A 110 -26.03 12.74 13.30
N PRO A 111 -25.43 13.58 12.43
CA PRO A 111 -24.08 14.12 12.64
C PRO A 111 -23.94 14.96 13.92
N ARG A 112 -25.05 15.43 14.50
CA ARG A 112 -25.06 16.15 15.78
C ARG A 112 -25.10 15.23 17.00
N ARG A 113 -25.35 13.92 16.78
CA ARG A 113 -25.48 12.90 17.81
C ARG A 113 -24.51 11.75 17.53
N PRO A 114 -23.22 11.86 17.90
CA PRO A 114 -22.20 10.85 17.59
C PRO A 114 -22.55 9.41 18.01
N HIS A 115 -23.36 9.24 19.07
CA HIS A 115 -23.84 7.94 19.54
C HIS A 115 -24.81 7.23 18.58
N SER A 116 -25.31 7.92 17.57
CA SER A 116 -26.15 7.36 16.50
C SER A 116 -25.35 6.72 15.36
N ALA A 117 -24.01 6.75 15.45
CA ALA A 117 -23.09 6.03 14.58
C ALA A 117 -22.38 4.93 15.37
N VAL A 118 -21.73 3.98 14.68
CA VAL A 118 -20.93 2.95 15.34
C VAL A 118 -19.49 3.42 15.47
N ARG A 119 -18.91 3.36 16.68
CA ARG A 119 -17.49 3.64 16.85
C ARG A 119 -16.69 2.48 16.28
N PHE A 120 -15.74 2.77 15.40
CA PHE A 120 -14.89 1.72 14.83
C PHE A 120 -14.05 1.02 15.93
N ASP A 121 -13.75 1.71 17.04
CA ASP A 121 -13.04 1.07 18.15
C ASP A 121 -13.87 -0.06 18.81
N ASP A 122 -15.19 0.12 18.92
CA ASP A 122 -16.06 -0.93 19.48
C ASP A 122 -16.11 -2.14 18.54
N VAL A 123 -16.16 -1.91 17.21
CA VAL A 123 -16.03 -2.97 16.19
C VAL A 123 -14.68 -3.66 16.28
N ARG A 124 -13.59 -2.88 16.43
CA ARG A 124 -12.24 -3.40 16.58
C ARG A 124 -12.12 -4.28 17.83
N MET A 125 -12.71 -3.88 18.95
CA MET A 125 -12.76 -4.70 20.16
C MET A 125 -13.56 -5.99 19.95
N ALA A 126 -14.68 -5.93 19.22
CA ALA A 126 -15.44 -7.13 18.84
C ALA A 126 -14.60 -8.09 17.97
N ILE A 127 -13.89 -7.59 16.96
CA ILE A 127 -12.97 -8.37 16.12
C ILE A 127 -11.84 -9.02 16.95
N LEU A 128 -11.28 -8.28 17.92
CA LEU A 128 -10.19 -8.75 18.76
C LEU A 128 -10.64 -9.71 19.87
N SER A 129 -11.94 -9.78 20.18
CA SER A 129 -12.49 -10.73 21.15
C SER A 129 -12.29 -12.19 20.70
N GLY A 130 -12.30 -12.43 19.38
CA GLY A 130 -12.05 -13.72 18.75
C GLY A 130 -10.59 -14.14 18.83
N ARG A 131 -10.22 -14.87 19.90
CA ARG A 131 -8.83 -15.36 20.11
C ARG A 131 -8.43 -16.50 19.19
N LYS A 132 -9.40 -17.24 18.63
CA LYS A 132 -9.17 -18.45 17.84
C LYS A 132 -8.81 -18.19 16.39
N ALA A 133 -9.15 -17.02 15.84
CA ALA A 133 -8.85 -16.65 14.47
C ALA A 133 -7.43 -16.06 14.38
N PRO A 134 -6.44 -16.77 13.79
CA PRO A 134 -5.07 -16.26 13.63
C PRO A 134 -4.96 -15.14 12.58
N ARG A 135 -5.97 -14.95 11.73
CA ARG A 135 -5.98 -13.93 10.67
C ARG A 135 -7.18 -13.01 10.80
N LYS A 136 -6.94 -11.70 10.86
CA LYS A 136 -7.98 -10.66 10.99
C LYS A 136 -7.76 -9.60 9.92
N LEU A 137 -8.65 -9.55 8.93
CA LEU A 137 -8.63 -8.60 7.84
C LEU A 137 -9.76 -7.58 8.03
N VAL A 138 -9.41 -6.30 8.01
CA VAL A 138 -10.37 -5.19 8.05
C VAL A 138 -10.22 -4.36 6.80
N VAL A 139 -11.31 -4.16 6.06
CA VAL A 139 -11.35 -3.32 4.86
C VAL A 139 -12.40 -2.23 5.07
N LEU A 140 -11.98 -0.96 5.02
CA LEU A 140 -12.88 0.19 5.22
C LEU A 140 -12.90 1.07 3.97
N ASP A 141 -14.05 1.09 3.31
CA ASP A 141 -14.34 1.94 2.17
C ASP A 141 -15.24 3.12 2.59
N CYS A 142 -14.65 4.03 3.35
CA CYS A 142 -15.34 5.21 3.87
C CYS A 142 -14.40 6.41 4.01
N CYS A 143 -14.98 7.62 4.01
CA CYS A 143 -14.24 8.85 4.29
C CYS A 143 -13.60 8.82 5.69
N PHE A 144 -12.46 9.50 5.85
CA PHE A 144 -11.70 9.53 7.12
C PHE A 144 -11.26 8.17 7.67
N SER A 145 -11.40 7.09 6.90
CA SER A 145 -10.98 5.73 7.26
C SER A 145 -9.49 5.64 7.63
N GLY A 146 -8.63 6.54 7.13
CA GLY A 146 -7.23 6.69 7.59
C GLY A 146 -7.08 6.92 9.10
N ARG A 147 -8.11 7.43 9.80
CA ARG A 147 -8.11 7.57 11.27
C ARG A 147 -8.24 6.24 12.00
N ALA A 148 -8.76 5.18 11.37
CA ALA A 148 -8.66 3.82 11.89
C ALA A 148 -7.20 3.42 12.16
N MET A 149 -6.25 4.04 11.46
CA MET A 149 -4.81 3.82 11.64
C MET A 149 -4.21 4.60 12.83
N MET A 150 -4.89 5.63 13.35
CA MET A 150 -4.38 6.53 14.40
C MET A 150 -4.77 6.13 15.83
N GLY A 151 -5.74 5.23 16.02
CA GLY A 151 -6.30 4.91 17.34
C GLY A 151 -5.30 4.22 18.29
N THR A 152 -4.44 5.01 18.94
CA THR A 152 -3.56 4.70 20.09
C THR A 152 -2.95 5.97 20.73
N MET A 153 -3.75 6.99 21.06
CA MET A 153 -3.30 8.11 21.92
C MET A 153 -4.28 8.43 23.06
N SER A 154 -5.04 7.44 23.53
CA SER A 154 -5.83 7.57 24.76
C SER A 154 -5.58 6.37 25.68
N ASN A 155 -4.79 6.62 26.72
CA ASN A 155 -4.67 5.91 27.99
C ASN A 155 -5.00 4.41 28.05
N SER A 156 -3.94 3.58 28.03
CA SER A 156 -3.63 2.66 29.14
C SER A 156 -2.37 1.86 28.79
N GLN A 157 -1.35 2.02 29.63
CA GLN A 157 -0.10 1.23 29.59
C GLN A 157 -0.35 -0.29 29.79
N ASP A 158 -1.59 -0.72 30.05
CA ASP A 158 -2.00 -2.12 30.18
C ASP A 158 -2.49 -2.79 28.88
N LEU A 159 -2.85 -2.04 27.83
CA LEU A 159 -3.29 -2.63 26.55
C LEU A 159 -2.12 -2.98 25.61
N ALA A 160 -0.95 -2.37 25.81
CA ALA A 160 0.27 -2.70 25.08
C ALA A 160 0.75 -4.14 25.35
N ALA A 161 0.48 -4.67 26.56
CA ALA A 161 0.76 -6.05 26.92
C ALA A 161 -0.36 -7.04 26.55
N ARG A 162 -1.54 -6.56 26.13
CA ARG A 162 -2.70 -7.40 25.74
C ARG A 162 -2.93 -7.47 24.22
N SER A 163 -2.06 -6.86 23.43
CA SER A 163 -2.16 -6.74 21.96
C SER A 163 -1.14 -7.62 21.21
N GLU A 164 -0.74 -8.76 21.78
CA GLU A 164 -0.08 -9.87 21.06
C GLU A 164 -1.06 -10.63 20.13
N VAL A 165 -1.97 -9.91 19.46
CA VAL A 165 -2.90 -10.53 18.51
C VAL A 165 -2.18 -10.73 17.17
N GLU A 166 -1.91 -12.00 16.86
CA GLU A 166 -1.31 -12.51 15.63
C GLU A 166 -2.12 -12.08 14.37
N GLY A 167 -1.41 -11.80 13.27
CA GLY A 167 -1.92 -11.63 11.89
C GLY A 167 -3.09 -10.66 11.67
N SER A 168 -2.92 -9.35 11.89
CA SER A 168 -3.95 -8.34 11.56
C SER A 168 -3.54 -7.38 10.44
N TYR A 169 -4.48 -7.07 9.55
CA TYR A 169 -4.30 -6.16 8.42
C TYR A 169 -5.52 -5.24 8.29
N ILE A 170 -5.28 -3.93 8.24
CA ILE A 170 -6.31 -2.91 7.97
C ILE A 170 -5.99 -2.26 6.62
N LEU A 171 -6.95 -2.24 5.72
CA LEU A 171 -6.91 -1.57 4.42
C LEU A 171 -8.02 -0.52 4.36
N THR A 172 -7.69 0.69 3.90
CA THR A 172 -8.66 1.79 3.85
C THR A 172 -8.60 2.55 2.54
N ALA A 173 -9.75 3.03 2.05
CA ALA A 173 -9.89 3.76 0.79
C ALA A 173 -9.38 5.23 0.84
N ALA A 174 -9.11 5.77 2.04
CA ALA A 174 -8.66 7.13 2.33
C ALA A 174 -9.19 8.24 1.41
N SER A 175 -10.49 8.23 1.14
CA SER A 175 -11.16 9.28 0.37
C SER A 175 -11.40 10.52 1.22
N GLU A 176 -11.07 11.70 0.68
CA GLU A 176 -11.30 13.00 1.32
C GLU A 176 -12.65 13.62 0.94
N THR A 177 -13.28 13.17 -0.14
CA THR A 177 -14.57 13.71 -0.65
C THR A 177 -15.47 12.60 -1.19
N LYS A 178 -16.78 12.87 -1.23
CA LYS A 178 -17.78 11.95 -1.80
C LYS A 178 -17.49 11.57 -3.25
N THR A 179 -17.23 12.55 -4.12
CA THR A 179 -16.98 12.30 -5.55
C THR A 179 -15.80 11.37 -5.76
N ALA A 180 -14.82 11.43 -4.86
CA ALA A 180 -13.64 10.58 -4.91
C ALA A 180 -13.90 9.17 -4.33
N LEU A 181 -14.93 9.02 -3.47
CA LEU A 181 -15.40 7.74 -2.92
C LEU A 181 -16.33 7.00 -3.90
N ALA A 182 -17.37 7.68 -4.39
CA ALA A 182 -18.39 7.12 -5.29
C ALA A 182 -18.61 8.06 -6.48
N PRO A 183 -17.85 7.88 -7.57
CA PRO A 183 -18.01 8.69 -8.78
C PRO A 183 -19.42 8.51 -9.38
N PRO A 184 -20.08 9.59 -9.83
CA PRO A 184 -21.42 9.48 -10.44
C PRO A 184 -21.43 8.57 -11.67
N GLY A 185 -22.36 7.62 -11.72
CA GLY A 185 -22.55 6.72 -12.85
C GLY A 185 -21.69 5.46 -12.83
N GLU A 186 -20.86 5.25 -11.80
CA GLU A 186 -20.15 3.99 -11.59
C GLU A 186 -21.00 3.00 -10.79
N ASP A 187 -20.88 1.71 -11.13
CA ASP A 187 -21.61 0.64 -10.47
C ASP A 187 -21.11 0.38 -9.04
N PHE A 188 -19.85 0.70 -8.76
CA PHE A 188 -19.19 0.49 -7.47
C PHE A 188 -18.53 1.78 -6.98
N THR A 189 -18.20 1.85 -5.69
CA THR A 189 -17.30 2.90 -5.20
C THR A 189 -15.92 2.75 -5.84
N ALA A 190 -15.16 3.84 -5.95
CA ALA A 190 -13.88 3.85 -6.64
C ALA A 190 -12.88 2.80 -6.11
N PHE A 191 -12.78 2.69 -4.79
CA PHE A 191 -11.91 1.72 -4.13
C PHE A 191 -12.42 0.28 -4.29
N THR A 192 -13.71 0.03 -3.98
CA THR A 192 -14.25 -1.34 -4.07
C THR A 192 -14.31 -1.82 -5.51
N GLY A 193 -14.58 -0.95 -6.48
CA GLY A 193 -14.56 -1.29 -7.90
C GLY A 193 -13.20 -1.82 -8.36
N GLU A 194 -12.10 -1.14 -8.02
CA GLU A 194 -10.75 -1.64 -8.34
C GLU A 194 -10.38 -2.90 -7.52
N PHE A 195 -10.86 -3.02 -6.27
CA PHE A 195 -10.70 -4.24 -5.47
C PHE A 195 -11.38 -5.43 -6.16
N LEU A 196 -12.66 -5.32 -6.48
CA LEU A 196 -13.41 -6.37 -7.17
C LEU A 196 -12.78 -6.71 -8.51
N THR A 197 -12.39 -5.69 -9.30
CA THR A 197 -11.71 -5.89 -10.58
C THR A 197 -10.45 -6.75 -10.43
N LEU A 198 -9.60 -6.46 -9.44
CA LEU A 198 -8.41 -7.24 -9.15
C LEU A 198 -8.74 -8.67 -8.72
N LEU A 199 -9.75 -8.88 -7.87
CA LEU A 199 -10.10 -10.23 -7.42
C LEU A 199 -10.70 -11.09 -8.54
N GLU A 200 -11.43 -10.48 -9.47
CA GLU A 200 -12.14 -11.17 -10.54
C GLU A 200 -11.26 -11.45 -11.74
N HIS A 201 -10.43 -10.49 -12.13
CA HIS A 201 -9.59 -10.58 -13.32
C HIS A 201 -8.13 -10.89 -13.00
N GLY A 202 -7.75 -10.75 -11.73
CA GLY A 202 -6.37 -10.90 -11.31
C GLY A 202 -5.45 -9.78 -11.77
N SER A 203 -4.16 -9.95 -11.49
CA SER A 203 -3.08 -9.07 -11.95
C SER A 203 -2.10 -9.88 -12.77
N ALA A 204 -1.83 -9.43 -14.00
CA ALA A 204 -0.87 -10.09 -14.90
C ALA A 204 0.51 -10.26 -14.24
N ASP A 205 0.97 -9.22 -13.54
CA ASP A 205 2.24 -9.20 -12.80
C ASP A 205 2.16 -9.77 -11.38
N GLY A 206 0.99 -10.29 -10.98
CA GLY A 206 0.74 -10.74 -9.61
C GLY A 206 1.15 -12.19 -9.34
N PRO A 207 1.48 -12.56 -8.08
CA PRO A 207 1.68 -13.95 -7.67
C PRO A 207 0.44 -14.83 -7.91
N PRO A 208 0.56 -16.18 -7.88
CA PRO A 208 -0.57 -17.13 -7.96
C PRO A 208 -1.71 -16.84 -7.00
N ASP A 209 -1.36 -16.42 -5.80
CA ASP A 209 -2.25 -16.15 -4.69
C ASP A 209 -2.01 -14.68 -4.30
N LEU A 210 -3.09 -13.90 -4.26
CA LEU A 210 -3.06 -12.49 -3.90
C LEU A 210 -3.05 -12.34 -2.38
N ASP A 211 -1.89 -11.94 -1.85
CA ASP A 211 -1.77 -11.47 -0.48
C ASP A 211 -2.15 -10.00 -0.33
N MET A 212 -2.40 -9.57 0.91
CA MET A 212 -2.87 -8.22 1.19
C MET A 212 -1.86 -7.14 0.78
N GLY A 213 -0.55 -7.43 0.83
CA GLY A 213 0.50 -6.51 0.37
C GLY A 213 0.53 -6.32 -1.16
N THR A 214 0.29 -7.41 -1.89
CA THR A 214 0.11 -7.42 -3.35
C THR A 214 -1.16 -6.65 -3.72
N ILE A 215 -2.27 -6.94 -3.05
CA ILE A 215 -3.55 -6.25 -3.25
C ILE A 215 -3.39 -4.75 -3.03
N TYR A 216 -2.77 -4.34 -1.91
CA TYR A 216 -2.50 -2.94 -1.63
C TYR A 216 -1.64 -2.27 -2.72
N SER A 217 -0.54 -2.91 -3.13
CA SER A 217 0.35 -2.34 -4.14
C SER A 217 -0.37 -2.15 -5.48
N HIS A 218 -1.18 -3.13 -5.89
CA HIS A 218 -1.98 -3.04 -7.10
C HIS A 218 -3.01 -1.91 -7.01
N LEU A 219 -3.80 -1.88 -5.93
CA LEU A 219 -4.80 -0.84 -5.72
C LEU A 219 -4.18 0.56 -5.67
N HIS A 220 -3.04 0.71 -4.99
CA HIS A 220 -2.31 1.97 -4.95
C HIS A 220 -1.86 2.42 -6.34
N GLY A 221 -1.30 1.51 -7.15
CA GLY A 221 -0.88 1.82 -8.53
C GLY A 221 -2.05 2.24 -9.42
N ARG A 222 -3.14 1.47 -9.40
CA ARG A 222 -4.35 1.72 -10.20
C ARG A 222 -5.05 3.02 -9.83
N LEU A 223 -5.32 3.22 -8.53
CA LEU A 223 -5.99 4.43 -8.05
C LEU A 223 -5.13 5.68 -8.27
N SER A 224 -3.80 5.57 -8.11
CA SER A 224 -2.86 6.65 -8.45
C SER A 224 -2.92 7.02 -9.93
N ALA A 225 -2.87 6.02 -10.82
CA ALA A 225 -2.93 6.24 -12.28
C ALA A 225 -4.24 6.90 -12.72
N GLN A 226 -5.34 6.64 -12.01
CA GLN A 226 -6.66 7.22 -12.26
C GLN A 226 -6.88 8.55 -11.53
N SER A 227 -5.88 9.11 -10.84
CA SER A 227 -6.00 10.31 -9.99
C SER A 227 -7.12 10.20 -8.93
N ARG A 228 -7.31 8.99 -8.39
CA ARG A 228 -8.26 8.68 -7.32
C ARG A 228 -7.58 8.67 -5.95
N PRO A 229 -8.34 8.72 -4.84
CA PRO A 229 -7.77 8.65 -3.50
C PRO A 229 -6.92 7.39 -3.31
N LEU A 230 -5.73 7.60 -2.75
CA LEU A 230 -4.78 6.51 -2.54
C LEU A 230 -5.18 5.69 -1.32
N PRO A 231 -5.18 4.35 -1.39
CA PRO A 231 -5.49 3.53 -0.24
C PRO A 231 -4.40 3.66 0.82
N GLN A 232 -4.76 3.44 2.08
CA GLN A 232 -3.81 3.36 3.19
C GLN A 232 -3.87 1.97 3.82
N GLN A 233 -2.73 1.51 4.36
CA GLN A 233 -2.64 0.23 5.06
C GLN A 233 -1.99 0.37 6.44
N ARG A 234 -2.40 -0.51 7.36
CA ARG A 234 -1.69 -0.77 8.62
C ARG A 234 -1.61 -2.27 8.81
N ASN A 235 -0.39 -2.78 8.89
CA ASN A 235 -0.10 -4.18 9.08
C ASN A 235 0.56 -4.40 10.45
N ARG A 236 0.22 -5.53 11.11
CA ARG A 236 0.93 -6.03 12.29
C ARG A 236 1.23 -7.51 12.10
N ASN A 237 2.33 -8.00 12.66
CA ASN A 237 2.65 -9.43 12.72
C ASN A 237 2.50 -10.16 11.37
N ALA A 238 3.17 -9.65 10.33
CA ALA A 238 3.12 -10.17 8.96
C ALA A 238 1.73 -10.19 8.29
N GLY A 239 0.79 -9.34 8.73
CA GLY A 239 -0.55 -9.24 8.14
C GLY A 239 -0.57 -8.96 6.62
N ALA A 240 0.49 -8.35 6.07
CA ALA A 240 0.62 -8.15 4.62
C ALA A 240 0.73 -9.47 3.83
N SER A 241 1.20 -10.54 4.47
CA SER A 241 1.33 -11.88 3.89
C SER A 241 0.06 -12.72 4.01
N ILE A 242 -1.05 -12.16 4.54
CA ILE A 242 -2.35 -12.83 4.55
C ILE A 242 -2.82 -12.96 3.10
N ILE A 243 -2.90 -14.20 2.62
CA ILE A 243 -3.49 -14.53 1.33
C ILE A 243 -5.01 -14.42 1.44
N LEU A 244 -5.63 -13.64 0.55
CA LEU A 244 -7.08 -13.48 0.49
C LEU A 244 -7.70 -14.32 -0.63
N ALA A 245 -7.10 -14.31 -1.83
CA ALA A 245 -7.70 -14.88 -3.03
C ALA A 245 -6.67 -15.48 -3.97
N ARG A 246 -7.12 -16.34 -4.87
CA ARG A 246 -6.34 -16.75 -6.05
C ARG A 246 -6.28 -15.60 -7.04
N ASN A 247 -5.16 -15.47 -7.73
CA ASN A 247 -5.02 -14.56 -8.85
C ASN A 247 -5.70 -15.17 -10.07
N MET A 248 -6.79 -14.55 -10.51
CA MET A 248 -7.64 -15.04 -11.60
C MET A 248 -7.13 -14.68 -13.00
N HIS A 249 -6.01 -13.98 -13.10
CA HIS A 249 -5.45 -13.62 -14.40
C HIS A 249 -5.10 -14.91 -15.15
N PRO A 250 -5.60 -15.10 -16.38
CA PRO A 250 -5.29 -16.28 -17.18
C PRO A 250 -3.79 -16.47 -17.20
N ARG A 251 -3.35 -17.60 -16.66
CA ARG A 251 -1.99 -18.05 -16.87
C ARG A 251 -1.96 -18.55 -18.30
N SER A 252 -1.01 -18.09 -19.11
CA SER A 252 -0.58 -18.91 -20.23
C SER A 252 -0.23 -20.27 -19.63
N ASP A 253 -0.91 -21.33 -20.08
CA ASP A 253 -0.91 -22.62 -19.40
C ASP A 253 0.52 -23.15 -19.19
N PHE A 254 1.01 -22.96 -17.97
CA PHE A 254 1.97 -23.84 -17.34
C PHE A 254 1.35 -24.23 -16.00
N SER A 255 0.74 -25.42 -15.99
CA SER A 255 0.19 -26.08 -14.81
C SER A 255 1.32 -26.44 -13.84
N ALA A 256 1.36 -25.82 -12.67
CA ALA A 256 2.15 -26.29 -11.53
C ALA A 256 1.36 -26.10 -10.23
N THR A 257 1.36 -27.13 -9.38
CA THR A 257 0.62 -27.18 -8.10
C THR A 257 1.58 -27.07 -6.93
N LYS A 258 1.07 -26.65 -5.76
CA LYS A 258 1.82 -26.21 -4.56
C LYS A 258 2.81 -27.22 -3.92
N GLY A 259 2.96 -28.43 -4.44
CA GLY A 259 4.10 -29.32 -4.15
C GLY A 259 5.39 -28.89 -4.86
N ASP A 260 5.28 -27.94 -5.79
CA ASP A 260 6.30 -27.76 -6.80
C ASP A 260 7.39 -26.75 -6.50
N ILE A 261 7.45 -25.99 -5.40
CA ILE A 261 8.65 -25.12 -5.21
C ILE A 261 9.82 -25.92 -4.63
N SER A 262 9.56 -26.85 -3.69
CA SER A 262 10.58 -27.84 -3.30
C SER A 262 10.83 -28.77 -4.47
N SER A 263 9.78 -29.29 -5.13
CA SER A 263 9.96 -30.18 -6.27
C SER A 263 10.57 -29.49 -7.49
N ILE A 264 10.44 -28.17 -7.71
CA ILE A 264 11.10 -27.40 -8.77
C ILE A 264 12.53 -27.08 -8.35
N VAL A 265 12.81 -26.82 -7.08
CA VAL A 265 14.21 -26.70 -6.64
C VAL A 265 14.90 -28.06 -6.65
N ASP A 266 14.19 -29.15 -6.39
CA ASP A 266 14.66 -30.55 -6.42
C ASP A 266 14.69 -31.12 -7.85
N TYR A 267 13.72 -30.80 -8.71
CA TYR A 267 13.66 -31.10 -10.16
C TYR A 267 14.59 -30.18 -10.95
N MET A 268 14.80 -28.93 -10.53
CA MET A 268 15.91 -28.10 -11.01
C MET A 268 17.19 -28.37 -10.21
N HIS A 269 17.25 -29.34 -9.30
CA HIS A 269 18.50 -29.91 -8.78
C HIS A 269 18.85 -31.24 -9.49
N GLU A 270 17.85 -32.02 -9.90
CA GLU A 270 17.98 -33.31 -10.57
C GLU A 270 17.96 -33.22 -12.11
N SER A 271 17.16 -32.32 -12.70
CA SER A 271 17.06 -32.11 -14.17
C SER A 271 18.07 -31.09 -14.69
N THR A 272 18.62 -30.24 -13.83
CA THR A 272 19.59 -29.20 -14.20
C THR A 272 21.05 -29.69 -14.13
N LYS A 273 21.23 -31.02 -14.14
CA LYS A 273 22.50 -31.62 -14.59
C LYS A 273 22.54 -31.90 -16.10
N ALA A 274 21.45 -31.70 -16.85
CA ALA A 274 21.47 -31.77 -18.31
C ALA A 274 20.28 -31.06 -18.95
N SER A 275 20.53 -30.06 -19.81
CA SER A 275 19.58 -29.49 -20.79
C SER A 275 18.77 -28.24 -20.41
N MET A 276 19.42 -27.16 -19.99
CA MET A 276 18.95 -25.82 -20.41
C MET A 276 20.07 -25.16 -21.19
N ASN A 277 19.85 -24.94 -22.49
CA ASN A 277 20.85 -24.36 -23.36
C ASN A 277 20.78 -22.83 -23.27
N PRO A 278 21.90 -22.11 -23.07
CA PRO A 278 21.96 -20.64 -23.09
C PRO A 278 21.20 -20.00 -24.26
N LYS A 279 21.16 -20.65 -25.44
CA LYS A 279 20.42 -20.16 -26.62
C LYS A 279 18.90 -20.14 -26.45
N GLU A 280 18.33 -21.12 -25.76
CA GLU A 280 16.88 -21.22 -25.54
C GLU A 280 16.44 -20.22 -24.47
N LEU A 281 17.22 -20.10 -23.40
CA LEU A 281 17.04 -19.09 -22.37
C LEU A 281 17.07 -17.67 -22.95
N ARG A 282 18.00 -17.43 -23.86
CA ARG A 282 18.12 -16.17 -24.58
C ARG A 282 16.90 -15.88 -25.46
N ALA A 283 16.45 -16.86 -26.24
CA ALA A 283 15.26 -16.73 -27.09
C ALA A 283 14.00 -16.45 -26.25
N GLU A 284 13.89 -17.07 -25.08
CA GLU A 284 12.78 -16.86 -24.15
C GLU A 284 12.78 -15.44 -23.56
N LEU A 285 13.94 -14.94 -23.13
CA LEU A 285 14.06 -13.62 -22.50
C LEU A 285 14.02 -12.45 -23.51
N LEU A 286 14.44 -12.65 -24.76
CA LEU A 286 14.33 -11.65 -25.82
C LEU A 286 13.02 -11.74 -26.61
N GLY A 287 12.29 -12.86 -26.49
CA GLY A 287 11.09 -13.11 -27.25
C GLY A 287 9.98 -12.10 -26.96
N GLU A 288 9.23 -11.73 -28.01
CA GLU A 288 8.18 -10.72 -27.89
C GLU A 288 6.94 -11.18 -27.11
N HIS A 289 6.88 -12.46 -26.75
CA HIS A 289 5.74 -13.10 -26.09
C HIS A 289 5.56 -12.72 -24.62
N LEU A 290 6.61 -12.18 -23.97
CA LEU A 290 6.51 -11.62 -22.62
C LEU A 290 6.46 -10.09 -22.68
N PRO A 291 5.71 -9.41 -21.81
CA PRO A 291 5.87 -7.98 -21.59
C PRO A 291 7.31 -7.64 -21.23
N TYR A 292 7.84 -6.53 -21.74
CA TYR A 292 9.24 -6.16 -21.61
C TYR A 292 9.72 -6.10 -20.13
N ALA A 293 8.91 -5.50 -19.24
CA ALA A 293 9.20 -5.47 -17.80
C ALA A 293 9.26 -6.87 -17.17
N GLN A 294 8.46 -7.82 -17.68
CA GLN A 294 8.46 -9.20 -17.25
C GLN A 294 9.69 -9.96 -17.74
N ARG A 295 10.22 -9.65 -18.93
CA ARG A 295 11.51 -10.16 -19.43
C ARG A 295 12.64 -9.76 -18.48
N ILE A 296 12.68 -8.50 -18.07
CA ILE A 296 13.66 -7.99 -17.10
C ILE A 296 13.55 -8.71 -15.75
N ARG A 297 12.34 -8.80 -15.17
CA ARG A 297 12.12 -9.46 -13.87
C ARG A 297 12.48 -10.95 -13.91
N THR A 298 12.13 -11.63 -15.00
CA THR A 298 12.43 -13.05 -15.22
C THR A 298 13.94 -13.25 -15.34
N GLY A 299 14.62 -12.44 -16.14
CA GLY A 299 16.08 -12.43 -16.22
C GLY A 299 16.73 -12.24 -14.84
N ILE A 300 16.33 -11.21 -14.09
CA ILE A 300 16.88 -10.95 -12.74
C ILE A 300 16.70 -12.16 -11.82
N THR A 301 15.53 -12.78 -11.86
CA THR A 301 15.21 -13.95 -11.05
C THR A 301 16.09 -15.13 -11.42
N LEU A 302 16.23 -15.41 -12.72
CA LEU A 302 17.08 -16.49 -13.22
C LEU A 302 18.56 -16.28 -12.86
N ALA A 303 19.08 -15.06 -12.97
CA ALA A 303 20.45 -14.75 -12.53
C ALA A 303 20.67 -14.92 -11.02
N LYS A 304 19.62 -14.79 -10.19
CA LYS A 304 19.72 -15.01 -8.74
C LYS A 304 19.76 -16.50 -8.39
N PHE A 305 18.93 -17.30 -9.05
CA PHE A 305 18.78 -18.72 -8.73
C PHE A 305 19.76 -19.63 -9.50
N PHE A 306 20.26 -19.21 -10.67
CA PHE A 306 21.15 -19.99 -11.52
C PHE A 306 22.46 -19.24 -11.83
N PRO A 307 23.47 -19.36 -10.95
CA PRO A 307 24.77 -18.72 -11.14
C PRO A 307 25.44 -19.03 -12.49
N GLU A 308 25.23 -20.22 -13.03
CA GLU A 308 25.79 -20.71 -14.30
C GLU A 308 25.22 -19.97 -15.53
N PHE A 309 23.99 -19.47 -15.46
CA PHE A 309 23.37 -18.69 -16.55
C PHE A 309 23.54 -17.19 -16.39
N ARG A 310 24.16 -16.72 -15.31
CA ARG A 310 24.37 -15.28 -15.04
C ARG A 310 24.97 -14.55 -16.22
N SER A 311 25.99 -15.11 -16.87
CA SER A 311 26.64 -14.46 -18.00
C SER A 311 25.68 -14.24 -19.19
N GLU A 312 24.87 -15.26 -19.53
CA GLU A 312 23.94 -15.20 -20.66
C GLU A 312 22.75 -14.28 -20.34
N VAL A 313 22.18 -14.41 -19.15
CA VAL A 313 21.07 -13.57 -18.69
C VAL A 313 21.48 -12.11 -18.61
N CYS A 314 22.70 -11.82 -18.13
CA CYS A 314 23.23 -10.47 -18.13
C CYS A 314 23.32 -9.92 -19.55
N GLN A 315 23.81 -10.68 -20.54
CA GLN A 315 23.87 -10.23 -21.93
C GLN A 315 22.49 -9.83 -22.48
N VAL A 316 21.47 -10.65 -22.20
CA VAL A 316 20.09 -10.36 -22.60
C VAL A 316 19.55 -9.10 -21.92
N LEU A 317 19.84 -8.90 -20.63
CA LEU A 317 19.43 -7.69 -19.91
C LEU A 317 20.13 -6.43 -20.44
N VAL A 318 21.37 -6.52 -20.98
CA VAL A 318 22.01 -5.40 -21.71
C VAL A 318 21.19 -5.04 -22.94
N GLU A 319 20.84 -6.05 -23.71
CA GLU A 319 20.22 -5.90 -25.02
C GLU A 319 18.84 -5.29 -24.86
N LEU A 320 18.06 -5.82 -23.92
CA LEU A 320 16.82 -5.21 -23.49
C LEU A 320 17.10 -3.74 -23.11
N GLY A 321 18.00 -3.47 -22.15
CA GLY A 321 18.26 -2.11 -21.66
C GLY A 321 18.81 -1.10 -22.68
N SER A 322 19.20 -1.56 -23.87
CA SER A 322 19.66 -0.73 -24.99
C SER A 322 18.54 -0.35 -25.96
N GLU A 323 17.34 -0.90 -25.80
CA GLU A 323 16.17 -0.57 -26.61
C GLU A 323 15.67 0.86 -26.31
N SER A 324 15.34 1.60 -27.37
CA SER A 324 14.97 3.02 -27.31
C SER A 324 13.63 3.32 -26.65
N ASP A 325 12.78 2.30 -26.48
CA ASP A 325 11.39 2.43 -26.05
C ASP A 325 11.19 2.14 -24.55
N LEU A 326 12.29 1.95 -23.81
CA LEU A 326 12.24 1.68 -22.38
C LEU A 326 11.79 2.92 -21.60
N GLU A 327 10.68 2.78 -20.88
CA GLU A 327 10.22 3.79 -19.94
C GLU A 327 11.33 4.14 -18.93
N PRO A 328 11.60 5.43 -18.65
CA PRO A 328 12.72 5.84 -17.81
C PRO A 328 12.73 5.20 -16.41
N SER A 329 11.55 4.94 -15.83
CA SER A 329 11.42 4.31 -14.51
C SER A 329 11.86 2.83 -14.53
N ASP A 330 11.50 2.09 -15.58
CA ASP A 330 11.91 0.68 -15.73
C ASP A 330 13.43 0.56 -15.94
N ARG A 331 14.03 1.54 -16.63
CA ARG A 331 15.49 1.65 -16.77
C ARG A 331 16.19 1.80 -15.40
N VAL A 332 15.63 2.58 -14.48
CA VAL A 332 16.18 2.73 -13.12
C VAL A 332 16.17 1.38 -12.38
N HIS A 333 15.08 0.64 -12.44
CA HIS A 333 14.98 -0.66 -11.79
C HIS A 333 15.90 -1.71 -12.42
N LEU A 334 16.05 -1.70 -13.75
CA LEU A 334 17.00 -2.54 -14.46
C LEU A 334 18.42 -2.29 -13.96
N LEU A 335 18.87 -1.04 -13.94
CA LEU A 335 20.20 -0.66 -13.43
C LEU A 335 20.40 -1.08 -11.97
N GLY A 336 19.37 -0.90 -11.14
CA GLY A 336 19.38 -1.36 -9.75
C GLY A 336 19.61 -2.88 -9.65
N ALA A 337 18.97 -3.66 -10.51
CA ALA A 337 19.16 -5.10 -10.52
C ALA A 337 20.51 -5.53 -11.10
N MET A 338 20.99 -4.86 -12.15
CA MET A 338 22.34 -5.09 -12.71
C MET A 338 23.42 -4.93 -11.64
N ALA A 339 23.34 -3.86 -10.85
CA ALA A 339 24.27 -3.61 -9.76
C ALA A 339 24.18 -4.67 -8.64
N ASP A 340 22.97 -5.09 -8.27
CA ASP A 340 22.72 -6.12 -7.23
C ASP A 340 23.27 -7.50 -7.65
N LEU A 341 23.18 -7.80 -8.95
CA LEU A 341 23.66 -9.05 -9.53
C LEU A 341 25.18 -9.05 -9.80
N GLY A 342 25.86 -7.92 -9.56
CA GLY A 342 27.30 -7.79 -9.77
C GLY A 342 27.71 -7.60 -11.23
N TRP A 343 26.80 -7.13 -12.09
CA TRP A 343 27.06 -6.93 -13.52
C TRP A 343 27.34 -5.46 -13.84
N SER A 344 28.58 -5.18 -14.25
CA SER A 344 29.14 -3.81 -14.32
C SER A 344 28.64 -2.93 -13.18
N PRO A 345 28.74 -3.40 -11.92
CA PRO A 345 27.97 -2.83 -10.83
C PRO A 345 28.34 -1.37 -10.59
N GLN A 346 29.60 -1.03 -10.87
CA GLN A 346 30.08 0.34 -10.82
C GLN A 346 29.43 1.22 -11.90
N THR A 347 29.42 0.79 -13.16
CA THR A 347 28.77 1.52 -14.27
C THR A 347 27.27 1.68 -14.04
N ALA A 348 26.59 0.64 -13.54
CA ALA A 348 25.16 0.72 -13.22
C ALA A 348 24.87 1.72 -12.09
N LYS A 349 25.68 1.73 -11.04
CA LYS A 349 25.61 2.72 -9.96
C LYS A 349 25.92 4.13 -10.45
N GLU A 350 26.92 4.29 -11.30
CA GLU A 350 27.30 5.59 -11.90
C GLU A 350 26.18 6.13 -12.79
N GLU A 351 25.51 5.26 -13.55
CA GLU A 351 24.36 5.63 -14.36
C GLU A 351 23.14 5.99 -13.51
N LEU A 352 22.86 5.24 -12.44
CA LEU A 352 21.84 5.60 -11.44
C LEU A 352 22.13 6.97 -10.83
N LEU A 353 23.38 7.25 -10.47
CA LEU A 353 23.80 8.55 -9.96
C LEU A 353 23.67 9.64 -11.02
N ARG A 354 23.99 9.35 -12.28
CA ARG A 354 23.79 10.28 -13.40
C ARG A 354 22.31 10.62 -13.53
N ILE A 355 21.41 9.65 -13.50
CA ILE A 355 19.96 9.87 -13.55
C ILE A 355 19.50 10.70 -12.35
N ALA A 356 19.96 10.37 -11.14
CA ALA A 356 19.62 11.13 -9.93
C ALA A 356 20.04 12.62 -10.02
N LYS A 357 21.18 12.89 -10.66
CA LYS A 357 21.74 14.25 -10.79
C LYS A 357 21.23 15.03 -11.99
N THR A 358 20.75 14.37 -13.03
CA THR A 358 20.33 15.03 -14.28
C THR A 358 18.93 15.62 -14.11
N PRO A 359 18.71 16.91 -14.38
CA PRO A 359 17.37 17.47 -14.42
C PRO A 359 16.56 16.83 -15.56
N HIS A 360 15.44 16.21 -15.20
CA HIS A 360 14.47 15.68 -16.14
C HIS A 360 13.18 16.51 -16.00
N HIS A 361 12.80 17.23 -17.06
CA HIS A 361 11.65 18.13 -17.04
C HIS A 361 10.40 17.40 -16.55
N GLY A 362 9.84 17.81 -15.41
CA GLY A 362 8.64 17.21 -14.82
C GLY A 362 8.82 15.85 -14.13
N MET A 363 10.03 15.26 -14.09
CA MET A 363 10.28 13.90 -13.57
C MET A 363 11.13 13.90 -12.29
N VAL A 364 10.67 14.59 -11.25
CA VAL A 364 11.32 14.54 -9.92
C VAL A 364 11.24 13.15 -9.30
N SER A 365 10.18 12.39 -9.60
CA SER A 365 9.99 10.99 -9.19
C SER A 365 11.11 10.10 -9.71
N LEU A 366 11.46 10.20 -10.99
CA LEU A 366 12.51 9.40 -11.61
C LEU A 366 13.87 9.56 -10.89
N ARG A 367 14.25 10.80 -10.58
CA ARG A 367 15.49 11.10 -9.84
C ARG A 367 15.42 10.54 -8.41
N SER A 368 14.25 10.60 -7.79
CA SER A 368 13.99 10.04 -6.46
C SER A 368 14.07 8.50 -6.47
N ASP A 369 13.57 7.85 -7.52
CA ASP A 369 13.60 6.39 -7.68
C ASP A 369 15.05 5.90 -7.85
N ALA A 370 15.86 6.62 -8.63
CA ALA A 370 17.28 6.33 -8.78
C ALA A 370 18.04 6.45 -7.44
N CYS A 371 17.75 7.47 -6.64
CA CYS A 371 18.28 7.59 -5.27
C CYS A 371 17.78 6.46 -4.36
N GLY A 372 16.56 5.97 -4.59
CA GLY A 372 15.97 4.81 -3.91
C GLY A 372 16.71 3.51 -4.18
N GLU A 373 17.06 3.25 -5.45
CA GLU A 373 17.85 2.09 -5.86
C GLU A 373 19.28 2.14 -5.31
N LEU A 374 19.96 3.28 -5.39
CA LEU A 374 21.29 3.46 -4.77
C LEU A 374 21.27 3.16 -3.27
N ARG A 375 20.23 3.62 -2.56
CA ARG A 375 20.02 3.29 -1.15
C ARG A 375 19.79 1.79 -0.92
N ARG A 376 18.99 1.13 -1.76
CA ARG A 376 18.73 -0.33 -1.69
C ARG A 376 20.04 -1.12 -1.87
N LEU A 377 20.90 -0.66 -2.77
CA LEU A 377 22.23 -1.20 -3.04
C LEU A 377 23.26 -0.90 -1.95
N LYS A 378 22.86 -0.20 -0.88
CA LYS A 378 23.72 0.25 0.23
C LYS A 378 24.81 1.26 -0.19
N GLU A 379 24.62 1.95 -1.32
CA GLU A 379 25.49 3.03 -1.81
C GLU A 379 25.11 4.36 -1.18
N LYS A 380 25.44 4.53 0.10
CA LYS A 380 25.02 5.68 0.90
C LYS A 380 25.52 7.01 0.33
N GLU A 381 26.80 7.10 -0.05
CA GLU A 381 27.40 8.34 -0.53
C GLU A 381 26.75 8.81 -1.83
N MET A 382 26.57 7.89 -2.79
CA MET A 382 25.92 8.18 -4.07
C MET A 382 24.44 8.56 -3.89
N ALA A 383 23.72 7.87 -2.98
CA ALA A 383 22.34 8.22 -2.67
C ALA A 383 22.22 9.62 -2.05
N ILE A 384 23.10 9.97 -1.10
CA ILE A 384 23.15 11.30 -0.50
C ILE A 384 23.46 12.36 -1.57
N GLU A 385 24.43 12.09 -2.46
CA GLU A 385 24.79 12.99 -3.55
C GLU A 385 23.60 13.25 -4.49
N GLY A 386 22.86 12.21 -4.86
CA GLY A 386 21.65 12.31 -5.67
C GLY A 386 20.56 13.15 -4.99
N TYR A 387 20.21 12.85 -3.74
CA TYR A 387 19.22 13.63 -2.98
C TYR A 387 19.64 15.10 -2.84
N MET A 388 20.93 15.37 -2.57
CA MET A 388 21.45 16.73 -2.48
C MET A 388 21.36 17.47 -3.81
N SER A 389 21.61 16.80 -4.93
CA SER A 389 21.40 17.39 -6.26
C SER A 389 19.94 17.81 -6.47
N ILE A 390 18.96 16.98 -6.07
CA ILE A 390 17.54 17.33 -6.17
C ILE A 390 17.18 18.50 -5.24
N ILE A 391 17.74 18.52 -4.02
CA ILE A 391 17.48 19.58 -3.03
C ILE A 391 18.08 20.94 -3.46
N MET A 392 19.20 20.94 -4.17
CA MET A 392 19.85 22.17 -4.63
C MET A 392 19.32 22.66 -5.98
N ASP A 393 18.53 21.85 -6.69
CA ASP A 393 17.97 22.19 -7.99
C ASP A 393 16.90 23.28 -7.87
N SER A 394 17.11 24.39 -8.58
CA SER A 394 16.19 25.53 -8.58
C SER A 394 14.87 25.25 -9.29
N GLU A 395 14.85 24.32 -10.26
CA GLU A 395 13.64 23.96 -11.02
C GLU A 395 12.68 23.11 -10.19
N VAL A 396 13.20 22.38 -9.19
CA VAL A 396 12.39 21.60 -8.26
C VAL A 396 11.69 22.58 -7.31
N GLY A 397 10.36 22.53 -7.25
CA GLY A 397 9.60 23.33 -6.30
C GLY A 397 10.02 23.05 -4.85
N ILE A 398 9.90 24.04 -3.97
CA ILE A 398 10.37 23.94 -2.58
C ILE A 398 9.70 22.76 -1.82
N SER A 399 8.45 22.40 -2.17
CA SER A 399 7.78 21.22 -1.63
C SER A 399 8.52 19.91 -1.99
N GLY A 400 8.95 19.76 -3.25
CA GLY A 400 9.72 18.60 -3.70
C GLY A 400 11.07 18.51 -3.00
N ARG A 401 11.77 19.64 -2.87
CA ARG A 401 13.03 19.72 -2.11
C ARG A 401 12.84 19.35 -0.63
N ALA A 402 11.73 19.76 -0.02
CA ALA A 402 11.39 19.37 1.35
C ALA A 402 11.11 17.86 1.49
N ILE A 403 10.46 17.21 0.51
CA ILE A 403 10.28 15.75 0.51
C ILE A 403 11.64 15.06 0.49
N GLN A 404 12.54 15.48 -0.39
CA GLN A 404 13.85 14.86 -0.51
C GLN A 404 14.71 15.08 0.74
N ALA A 405 14.66 16.27 1.35
CA ALA A 405 15.33 16.53 2.62
C ALA A 405 14.77 15.67 3.76
N GLN A 406 13.46 15.43 3.81
CA GLN A 406 12.84 14.53 4.79
C GLN A 406 13.30 13.08 4.60
N ILE A 407 13.28 12.57 3.36
CA ILE A 407 13.78 11.23 3.03
C ILE A 407 15.24 11.11 3.46
N MET A 408 16.06 12.12 3.13
CA MET A 408 17.47 12.14 3.51
C MET A 408 17.64 12.08 5.04
N ALA A 409 16.89 12.89 5.79
CA ALA A 409 16.97 12.91 7.26
C ALA A 409 16.53 11.60 7.92
N LYS A 410 15.54 10.91 7.32
CA LYS A 410 14.98 9.67 7.83
C LYS A 410 15.92 8.48 7.63
N TYR A 411 16.57 8.40 6.47
CA TYR A 411 17.36 7.23 6.08
C TYR A 411 18.88 7.41 6.26
N PHE A 412 19.37 8.64 6.41
CA PHE A 412 20.79 8.97 6.63
C PHE A 412 20.95 9.81 7.91
N PRO A 413 21.01 9.17 9.09
CA PRO A 413 21.11 9.86 10.39
C PRO A 413 22.27 10.86 10.47
N GLU A 414 23.38 10.59 9.79
CA GLU A 414 24.55 11.46 9.68
C GLU A 414 24.25 12.80 8.97
N GLN A 415 23.29 12.81 8.05
CA GLN A 415 22.83 14.01 7.35
C GLN A 415 21.57 14.62 7.99
N LYS A 416 21.01 14.03 9.05
CA LYS A 416 19.78 14.49 9.72
C LYS A 416 19.84 15.98 10.05
N ASN A 417 20.93 16.45 10.67
CA ASN A 417 21.08 17.85 11.05
C ASN A 417 21.20 18.78 9.84
N ALA A 418 21.88 18.35 8.77
CA ALA A 418 21.99 19.12 7.54
C ALA A 418 20.62 19.23 6.84
N ALA A 419 19.90 18.11 6.72
CA ALA A 419 18.56 18.05 6.17
C ALA A 419 17.55 18.89 6.95
N LEU A 420 17.58 18.82 8.28
CA LEU A 420 16.74 19.64 9.16
C LEU A 420 17.03 21.13 8.96
N ARG A 421 18.30 21.55 8.84
CA ARG A 421 18.63 22.95 8.54
C ARG A 421 18.03 23.42 7.21
N LEU A 422 18.03 22.57 6.19
CA LEU A 422 17.43 22.88 4.88
C LEU A 422 15.92 23.00 4.98
N LEU A 423 15.25 22.08 5.68
CA LEU A 423 13.82 22.14 5.96
C LEU A 423 13.45 23.40 6.75
N TRP A 424 14.22 23.74 7.78
CA TRP A 424 14.03 24.96 8.57
C TRP A 424 14.20 26.24 7.76
N SER A 425 15.20 26.27 6.87
CA SER A 425 15.41 27.39 5.93
C SER A 425 14.19 27.55 5.01
N ALA A 426 13.74 26.45 4.41
CA ALA A 426 12.57 26.43 3.53
C ALA A 426 11.27 26.85 4.24
N GLY A 427 11.05 26.41 5.49
CA GLY A 427 9.86 26.81 6.26
C GLY A 427 9.82 28.28 6.67
N LYS A 428 10.99 28.94 6.72
CA LYS A 428 11.14 30.36 7.03
C LYS A 428 11.09 31.27 5.81
N ASP A 429 11.13 30.70 4.61
CA ASP A 429 11.13 31.46 3.36
C ASP A 429 9.79 32.21 3.20
N LYS A 430 9.86 33.54 3.14
CA LYS A 430 8.67 34.40 3.02
C LYS A 430 8.13 34.50 1.60
N SER A 431 8.87 34.03 0.60
CA SER A 431 8.38 33.92 -0.78
C SER A 431 7.32 32.82 -0.94
N LEU A 432 7.28 31.87 0.00
CA LEU A 432 6.30 30.80 0.04
C LEU A 432 4.97 31.23 0.66
N SER A 433 3.90 30.61 0.17
CA SER A 433 2.58 30.73 0.79
C SER A 433 2.61 30.25 2.24
N ALA A 434 1.72 30.81 3.08
CA ALA A 434 1.55 30.35 4.46
C ALA A 434 1.29 28.83 4.54
N SER A 435 0.49 28.28 3.62
CA SER A 435 0.20 26.85 3.53
C SER A 435 1.44 26.03 3.22
N SER A 436 2.26 26.45 2.24
CA SER A 436 3.51 25.76 1.90
C SER A 436 4.52 25.76 3.05
N ARG A 437 4.59 26.87 3.80
CA ARG A 437 5.45 26.97 4.98
C ARG A 437 4.99 26.05 6.11
N ILE A 438 3.68 25.98 6.36
CA ILE A 438 3.09 25.07 7.36
C ILE A 438 3.36 23.61 6.99
N GLU A 439 3.22 23.25 5.71
CA GLU A 439 3.51 21.92 5.19
C GLU A 439 4.97 21.51 5.44
N ILE A 440 5.92 22.43 5.22
CA ILE A 440 7.35 22.20 5.49
C ILE A 440 7.61 22.07 6.99
N LEU A 441 6.98 22.91 7.83
CA LEU A 441 7.08 22.83 9.28
C LEU A 441 6.51 21.52 9.84
N ARG A 442 5.47 20.95 9.21
CA ARG A 442 4.95 19.61 9.53
C ARG A 442 5.98 18.52 9.24
N LYS A 443 6.64 18.58 8.08
CA LYS A 443 7.70 17.64 7.71
C LYS A 443 8.90 17.69 8.67
N ILE A 444 9.20 18.86 9.24
CA ILE A 444 10.24 18.99 10.28
C ILE A 444 9.85 18.21 11.53
N TYR A 445 8.61 18.36 12.02
CA TYR A 445 8.12 17.62 13.18
C TYR A 445 8.12 16.10 12.97
N GLU A 446 7.81 15.64 11.75
CA GLU A 446 7.87 14.21 11.39
C GLU A 446 9.30 13.62 11.45
N VAL A 447 10.32 14.47 11.31
CA VAL A 447 11.74 14.08 11.37
C VAL A 447 12.33 14.29 12.77
N ASP A 448 11.84 15.29 13.49
CA ASP A 448 12.31 15.69 14.81
C ASP A 448 11.15 16.08 15.72
N SER A 449 10.66 15.12 16.50
CA SER A 449 9.52 15.31 17.40
C SER A 449 9.79 16.34 18.51
N ASP A 450 11.06 16.54 18.86
CA ASP A 450 11.49 17.46 19.92
C ASP A 450 11.44 18.92 19.46
N ALA A 451 11.30 19.16 18.17
CA ALA A 451 11.16 20.50 17.59
C ALA A 451 9.75 21.10 17.73
N LEU A 452 8.81 20.42 18.40
CA LEU A 452 7.40 20.82 18.51
C LEU A 452 7.21 22.28 18.95
N ASP A 453 7.92 22.72 20.00
CA ASP A 453 7.79 24.08 20.53
C ASP A 453 8.29 25.14 19.55
N GLN A 454 9.37 24.83 18.82
CA GLN A 454 9.96 25.71 17.81
C GLN A 454 9.06 25.80 16.57
N VAL A 455 8.50 24.66 16.14
CA VAL A 455 7.51 24.58 15.05
C VAL A 455 6.25 25.37 15.43
N ALA A 456 5.72 25.17 16.63
CA ALA A 456 4.53 25.87 17.13
C ALA A 456 4.76 27.39 17.22
N ALA A 457 5.93 27.84 17.67
CA ALA A 457 6.28 29.26 17.72
C ALA A 457 6.29 29.90 16.32
N LEU A 458 6.84 29.21 15.31
CA LEU A 458 6.89 29.71 13.94
C LEU A 458 5.51 29.71 13.26
N ILE A 459 4.66 28.70 13.51
CA ILE A 459 3.27 28.68 13.03
C ILE A 459 2.48 29.85 13.61
N ARG A 460 2.66 30.18 14.90
CA ARG A 460 2.05 31.36 15.53
C ARG A 460 2.50 32.66 14.86
N GLY A 461 3.80 32.79 14.57
CA GLY A 461 4.36 33.95 13.86
C GLY A 461 3.86 34.11 12.41
N ILE A 462 3.57 33.00 11.71
CA ILE A 462 2.95 33.01 10.37
C ILE A 462 1.51 33.54 10.45
N LYS A 463 0.75 33.13 11.48
CA LYS A 463 -0.63 33.59 11.69
C LYS A 463 -0.71 35.08 12.07
N SER A 464 0.25 35.60 12.83
CA SER A 464 0.29 37.01 13.25
C SER A 464 0.76 37.98 12.15
N GLY A 465 1.31 37.47 11.04
CA GLY A 465 1.87 38.28 9.94
C GLY A 465 0.92 38.57 8.77
N ARG A 466 -0.40 38.35 8.89
CA ARG A 466 -1.36 38.82 7.89
C ARG A 466 -1.42 40.36 7.91
N PRO A 467 -1.26 41.06 6.77
CA PRO A 467 -1.64 42.46 6.69
C PRO A 467 -3.14 42.57 6.93
N SER A 468 -3.50 43.42 7.89
CA SER A 468 -4.86 43.91 8.10
C SER A 468 -5.20 44.92 7.02
N SER A 469 -5.86 44.47 5.94
CA SER A 469 -6.77 45.23 5.03
C SER A 469 -6.92 44.44 3.73
N ALA A 470 -8.08 44.27 3.09
CA ALA A 470 -9.49 44.60 3.30
C ALA A 470 -10.28 43.85 2.18
N PRO A 471 -11.58 44.13 2.02
CA PRO A 471 -12.74 43.42 2.59
C PRO A 471 -13.08 42.06 1.94
#